data_AF-A0A164GX17-F1
#
_entry.id   AF-A0A164GX17-F1
#
_cell.length_a   1.000
_cell.length_b   1.000
_cell.length_c   1.000
_cell.angle_alpha   90.00
_cell.angle_beta   90.00
_cell.angle_gamma   90.00
#
_symmetry.space_group_name_H-M   'P 1'
#
loop_
_entity.id
_entity.type
_entity.pdbx_description
1 polymer ?
#
loop_
_entity_poly.entity_id
_entity_poly.type
_entity_poly.pdbx_seq_one_letter_code
_entity_poly.pdbx_strand_id
1 'polypeptide(L)'
;MLETDEHEGVDMAETDIQTMLAVSAKVDGLREQIGGLLRALRADVDLAASGIWKGTASTTFAQVMTSWDSSAFKLENALAGIGESIKTSGVQYDQSEQDNVAQINTIGSSLNL
;
A
#
# COMPACT_ATOMS: atom_id res chain seq x y z
N MET A 1 -3.41 37.25 -17.87
CA MET A 1 -2.70 36.71 -16.70
C MET A 1 -3.57 35.64 -16.04
N LEU A 2 -4.02 34.64 -16.82
CA LEU A 2 -4.97 33.59 -16.41
C LEU A 2 -4.49 32.17 -16.77
N GLU A 3 -3.24 32.01 -17.24
CA GLU A 3 -2.67 30.72 -17.67
C GLU A 3 -1.89 29.99 -16.57
N THR A 4 -1.75 30.56 -15.38
CA THR A 4 -0.91 29.98 -14.32
C THR A 4 -1.63 28.93 -13.46
N ASP A 5 -2.96 29.01 -13.32
CA ASP A 5 -3.71 28.13 -12.39
C ASP A 5 -3.96 26.72 -12.95
N GLU A 6 -4.11 26.55 -14.28
CA GLU A 6 -4.34 25.22 -14.88
C GLU A 6 -3.08 24.35 -14.87
N HIS A 7 -1.91 24.93 -15.18
CA HIS A 7 -0.64 24.20 -15.14
C HIS A 7 -0.25 23.77 -13.72
N GLU A 8 -0.52 24.60 -12.71
CA GLU A 8 -0.29 24.20 -11.31
C GLU A 8 -1.20 23.04 -10.86
N GLY A 9 -2.45 23.00 -11.33
CA GLY A 9 -3.39 21.91 -10.99
C GLY A 9 -2.95 20.55 -11.52
N VAL A 10 -2.51 20.49 -12.78
CA VAL A 10 -2.01 19.26 -13.42
C VAL A 10 -0.70 18.78 -12.79
N ASP A 11 0.22 19.69 -12.51
CA ASP A 11 1.50 19.36 -11.83
C ASP A 11 1.26 18.81 -10.41
N MET A 12 0.27 19.35 -9.68
CA MET A 12 -0.09 18.87 -8.35
C MET A 12 -0.68 17.46 -8.41
N ALA A 13 -1.56 17.19 -9.38
CA ALA A 13 -2.18 15.88 -9.59
C ALA A 13 -1.14 14.80 -9.95
N GLU A 14 -0.21 15.12 -10.86
CA GLU A 14 0.87 14.21 -11.23
C GLU A 14 1.79 13.93 -10.02
N THR A 15 2.09 14.96 -9.24
CA THR A 15 2.90 14.84 -8.01
C THR A 15 2.23 13.91 -6.97
N ASP A 16 0.92 14.02 -6.80
CA ASP A 16 0.17 13.17 -5.86
C ASP A 16 0.15 11.71 -6.29
N ILE A 17 -0.04 11.43 -7.60
CA ILE A 17 0.01 10.08 -8.17
C ILE A 17 1.39 9.44 -7.95
N GLN A 18 2.46 10.19 -8.21
CA GLN A 18 3.83 9.71 -8.04
C GLN A 18 4.14 9.41 -6.55
N THR A 19 3.63 10.24 -5.65
CA THR A 19 3.73 10.02 -4.19
C THR A 19 3.00 8.73 -3.78
N MET A 20 1.81 8.51 -4.34
CA MET A 20 0.99 7.33 -4.09
C MET A 20 1.68 6.04 -4.57
N LEU A 21 2.27 6.03 -5.76
CA LEU A 21 3.06 4.90 -6.25
C LEU A 21 4.27 4.60 -5.36
N ALA A 22 4.99 5.65 -4.92
CA ALA A 22 6.14 5.49 -4.03
C ALA A 22 5.74 4.91 -2.66
N VAL A 23 4.61 5.35 -2.09
CA VAL A 23 4.07 4.81 -0.84
C VAL A 23 3.68 3.34 -1.01
N SER A 24 3.04 2.97 -2.11
CA SER A 24 2.67 1.58 -2.42
C SER A 24 3.90 0.66 -2.47
N ALA A 25 4.95 1.07 -3.20
CA ALA A 25 6.20 0.32 -3.27
C ALA A 25 6.88 0.15 -1.90
N LYS A 26 6.81 1.19 -1.04
CA LYS A 26 7.31 1.12 0.33
C LYS A 26 6.52 0.12 1.18
N VAL A 27 5.20 0.08 1.01
CA VAL A 27 4.32 -0.86 1.70
C VAL A 27 4.64 -2.31 1.31
N ASP A 28 4.86 -2.57 0.01
CA ASP A 28 5.29 -3.89 -0.46
C ASP A 28 6.64 -4.30 0.14
N GLY A 29 7.62 -3.39 0.16
CA GLY A 29 8.93 -3.66 0.77
C GLY A 29 8.86 -3.92 2.27
N LEU A 30 7.94 -3.29 2.99
CA LEU A 30 7.69 -3.56 4.41
C LEU A 30 7.05 -4.94 4.61
N ARG A 31 6.10 -5.35 3.75
CA ARG A 31 5.50 -6.70 3.77
C ARG A 31 6.58 -7.77 3.64
N GLU A 32 7.50 -7.62 2.70
CA GLU A 32 8.58 -8.59 2.48
C GLU A 32 9.54 -8.68 3.67
N GLN A 33 9.93 -7.53 4.24
CA GLN A 33 10.78 -7.48 5.44
C GLN A 33 10.13 -8.17 6.63
N ILE A 34 8.86 -7.88 6.88
CA ILE A 34 8.09 -8.52 7.96
C ILE A 34 8.07 -10.02 7.73
N GLY A 35 7.72 -10.49 6.53
CA GLY A 35 7.76 -11.91 6.17
C GLY A 35 9.13 -12.57 6.41
N GLY A 36 10.22 -11.86 6.12
CA GLY A 36 11.59 -12.30 6.42
C GLY A 36 11.84 -12.46 7.92
N LEU A 37 11.45 -11.46 8.72
CA LEU A 37 11.57 -11.51 10.18
C LEU A 37 10.77 -12.66 10.79
N LEU A 38 9.57 -12.98 10.26
CA LEU A 38 8.78 -14.13 10.76
C LEU A 38 9.51 -15.45 10.52
N ARG A 39 10.09 -15.62 9.33
CA ARG A 39 10.83 -16.84 8.97
C ARG A 39 12.06 -17.02 9.86
N ALA A 40 12.80 -15.94 10.12
CA ALA A 40 13.95 -15.96 11.01
C ALA A 40 13.55 -16.33 12.45
N LEU A 41 12.53 -15.66 13.01
CA LEU A 41 12.02 -15.96 14.34
C LEU A 41 11.56 -17.42 14.46
N ARG A 42 10.90 -17.96 13.44
CA ARG A 42 10.48 -19.36 13.42
C ARG A 42 11.67 -20.32 13.46
N ALA A 43 12.72 -20.04 12.69
CA ALA A 43 13.95 -20.84 12.69
C ALA A 43 14.65 -20.82 14.06
N ASP A 44 14.74 -19.65 14.69
CA ASP A 44 15.33 -19.51 16.03
C ASP A 44 14.60 -20.35 17.07
N VAL A 45 13.27 -20.42 16.97
CA VAL A 45 12.50 -21.19 17.93
C VAL A 45 12.51 -22.69 17.62
N ASP A 46 12.44 -23.11 16.36
CA ASP A 46 12.61 -24.53 16.01
C ASP A 46 13.97 -25.05 16.53
N LEU A 47 15.02 -24.22 16.45
CA LEU A 47 16.33 -24.51 17.04
C LEU A 47 16.25 -24.63 18.56
N ALA A 48 15.65 -23.67 19.26
CA ALA A 48 15.52 -23.69 20.72
C ALA A 48 14.68 -24.88 21.24
N ALA A 49 13.59 -25.20 20.53
CA ALA A 49 12.69 -26.31 20.85
C ALA A 49 13.37 -27.68 20.70
N SER A 50 14.27 -27.81 19.72
CA SER A 50 15.01 -29.06 19.48
C SER A 50 16.00 -29.43 20.61
N GLY A 51 16.43 -28.45 21.43
CA GLY A 51 17.48 -28.64 22.42
C GLY A 51 17.04 -28.77 23.89
N ILE A 52 15.97 -28.08 24.33
CA ILE A 52 15.74 -27.85 25.78
C ILE A 52 14.27 -27.95 26.22
N TRP A 53 13.29 -27.69 25.35
CA TRP A 53 11.89 -27.48 25.78
C TRP A 53 10.97 -28.68 25.49
N LYS A 54 10.81 -29.61 26.45
CA LYS A 54 9.73 -30.60 26.46
C LYS A 54 8.62 -30.22 27.45
N GLY A 55 7.36 -30.37 27.04
CA GLY A 55 6.17 -30.14 27.88
C GLY A 55 5.47 -28.80 27.61
N THR A 56 4.94 -28.16 28.66
CA THR A 56 4.07 -26.97 28.61
C THR A 56 4.63 -25.79 27.80
N ALA A 57 5.96 -25.61 27.78
CA ALA A 57 6.63 -24.57 26.98
C ALA A 57 6.39 -24.73 25.47
N SER A 58 6.27 -25.95 24.97
CA SER A 58 5.94 -26.23 23.56
C SER A 58 4.52 -25.77 23.21
N THR A 59 3.55 -25.98 24.10
CA THR A 59 2.16 -25.60 23.86
C THR A 59 1.96 -24.09 23.88
N THR A 60 2.54 -23.39 24.88
CA THR A 60 2.51 -21.93 24.93
C THR A 60 3.19 -21.32 23.71
N PHE A 61 4.30 -21.91 23.27
CA PHE A 61 4.98 -21.46 22.06
C PHE A 61 4.12 -21.64 20.79
N ALA A 62 3.46 -22.78 20.61
CA ALA A 62 2.57 -23.01 19.48
C ALA A 62 1.40 -22.00 19.43
N GLN A 63 0.87 -21.61 20.59
CA GLN A 63 -0.17 -20.58 20.70
C GLN A 63 0.35 -19.19 20.30
N VAL A 64 1.56 -18.83 20.75
CA VAL A 64 2.20 -17.57 20.34
C VAL A 64 2.43 -17.55 18.83
N MET A 65 2.92 -18.63 18.24
CA MET A 65 3.09 -18.72 16.77
C MET A 65 1.77 -18.61 16.02
N THR A 66 0.70 -19.24 16.51
CA THR A 66 -0.64 -19.14 15.89
C THR A 66 -1.16 -17.70 15.94
N SER A 67 -1.02 -17.02 17.09
CA SER A 67 -1.43 -15.62 17.26
C SER A 67 -0.60 -14.68 16.39
N TRP A 68 0.69 -14.98 16.25
CA TRP A 68 1.62 -14.25 15.40
C TRP A 68 1.27 -14.38 13.93
N ASP A 69 1.06 -15.60 13.42
CA ASP A 69 0.67 -15.86 12.04
C ASP A 69 -0.64 -15.13 11.69
N SER A 70 -1.60 -15.12 12.62
CA SER A 70 -2.84 -14.35 12.47
C SER A 70 -2.60 -12.84 12.38
N SER A 71 -1.69 -12.31 13.20
CA SER A 71 -1.37 -10.87 13.23
C SER A 71 -0.61 -10.44 11.97
N ALA A 72 0.32 -11.26 11.51
CA ALA A 72 1.05 -11.06 10.26
C ALA A 72 0.10 -11.05 9.06
N PHE A 73 -0.82 -12.02 8.99
CA PHE A 73 -1.82 -12.06 7.92
C PHE A 73 -2.72 -10.82 7.92
N LYS A 74 -3.17 -10.36 9.09
CA LYS A 74 -3.96 -9.13 9.19
C LYS A 74 -3.20 -7.91 8.69
N LEU A 75 -1.92 -7.80 9.08
CA LEU A 75 -1.07 -6.70 8.63
C LEU A 75 -0.85 -6.74 7.13
N GLU A 76 -0.53 -7.91 6.56
CA GLU A 76 -0.39 -8.10 5.12
C GLU A 76 -1.65 -7.69 4.35
N ASN A 77 -2.83 -8.13 4.80
CA ASN A 77 -4.09 -7.77 4.15
C ASN A 77 -4.40 -6.27 4.28
N ALA A 78 -4.13 -5.67 5.44
CA ALA A 78 -4.32 -4.23 5.63
C ALA A 78 -3.41 -3.43 4.68
N LEU A 79 -2.14 -3.83 4.57
CA LEU A 79 -1.16 -3.23 3.67
C LEU A 79 -1.55 -3.40 2.20
N ALA A 80 -2.01 -4.59 1.79
CA ALA A 80 -2.52 -4.84 0.44
C ALA A 80 -3.77 -3.98 0.13
N GLY A 81 -4.70 -3.89 1.09
CA GLY A 81 -5.90 -3.05 0.96
C GLY A 81 -5.57 -1.56 0.85
N ILE A 82 -4.56 -1.09 1.59
CA ILE A 82 -4.03 0.28 1.48
C ILE A 82 -3.42 0.48 0.09
N GLY A 83 -2.58 -0.44 -0.39
CA GLY A 83 -1.97 -0.37 -1.72
C GLY A 83 -3.00 -0.32 -2.85
N GLU A 84 -4.04 -1.17 -2.77
CA GLU A 84 -5.12 -1.19 -3.75
C GLU A 84 -5.98 0.08 -3.69
N SER A 85 -6.27 0.58 -2.49
CA SER A 85 -7.01 1.83 -2.29
C SER A 85 -6.24 3.02 -2.87
N ILE A 86 -4.92 3.07 -2.63
CA ILE A 86 -4.02 4.06 -3.22
C ILE A 86 -4.07 3.95 -4.75
N LYS A 87 -3.84 2.77 -5.32
CA LYS A 87 -3.88 2.59 -6.78
C LYS A 87 -5.23 3.00 -7.39
N THR A 88 -6.33 2.62 -6.76
CA THR A 88 -7.69 2.95 -7.19
C THR A 88 -7.94 4.46 -7.14
N SER A 89 -7.54 5.13 -6.05
CA SER A 89 -7.66 6.58 -5.92
C SER A 89 -6.84 7.32 -6.99
N GLY A 90 -5.65 6.84 -7.33
CA GLY A 90 -4.82 7.44 -8.38
C GLY A 90 -5.46 7.34 -9.78
N VAL A 91 -5.99 6.16 -10.13
CA VAL A 91 -6.70 5.95 -11.40
C VAL A 91 -7.98 6.78 -11.49
N GLN A 92 -8.74 6.88 -10.39
CA GLN A 92 -9.95 7.71 -10.35
C GLN A 92 -9.63 9.19 -10.52
N TYR A 93 -8.51 9.65 -9.94
CA TYR A 93 -8.07 11.03 -10.07
C TYR A 93 -7.67 11.37 -11.51
N ASP A 94 -6.87 10.52 -12.14
CA ASP A 94 -6.46 10.66 -13.56
C ASP A 94 -7.68 10.71 -14.50
N GLN A 95 -8.67 9.83 -14.29
CA GLN A 95 -9.90 9.84 -15.10
C GLN A 95 -10.72 11.11 -14.89
N SER A 96 -10.87 11.56 -13.64
CA SER A 96 -11.63 12.78 -13.34
C SER A 96 -10.99 14.02 -13.97
N GLU A 97 -9.67 14.06 -14.07
CA GLU A 97 -8.95 15.16 -14.71
C GLU A 97 -9.13 15.15 -16.23
N GLN A 98 -9.01 13.99 -16.86
CA GLN A 98 -9.28 13.86 -18.31
C GLN A 98 -10.72 14.27 -18.66
N ASP A 99 -11.69 13.93 -17.81
CA ASP A 99 -13.09 14.31 -17.98
C ASP A 99 -13.28 15.83 -17.84
N ASN A 100 -12.60 16.47 -16.88
CA ASN A 100 -12.63 17.92 -16.69
C ASN A 100 -12.04 18.67 -17.90
N VAL A 101 -10.86 18.23 -18.38
CA VAL A 101 -10.21 18.80 -19.56
C VAL A 101 -11.09 18.64 -20.81
N ALA A 102 -11.72 17.49 -21.00
CA ALA A 102 -12.64 17.26 -22.12
C ALA A 102 -13.87 18.18 -22.06
N GLN A 103 -14.44 18.40 -20.86
CA GLN A 103 -15.56 19.32 -20.66
C GLN A 103 -15.16 20.77 -20.95
N ILE A 104 -13.99 21.22 -20.46
CA ILE A 104 -13.46 22.56 -20.73
C ILE A 104 -13.27 22.79 -22.22
N ASN A 105 -12.66 21.83 -22.93
CA ASN A 105 -12.47 21.91 -24.38
C ASN A 105 -13.80 22.00 -25.15
N THR A 106 -14.83 21.30 -24.67
CA THR A 106 -16.18 21.36 -25.23
C THR A 106 -16.82 22.74 -25.02
N ILE A 107 -16.69 23.31 -23.82
CA ILE A 107 -17.18 24.65 -23.49
C ILE A 107 -16.45 25.71 -24.32
N GLY A 108 -15.12 25.64 -24.41
CA GLY A 108 -14.30 26.55 -25.21
C GLY A 108 -14.62 26.48 -26.71
N SER A 109 -14.97 25.31 -27.22
CA SER A 109 -15.44 25.14 -28.61
C SER A 109 -16.83 25.74 -28.82
N SER A 110 -17.72 25.64 -27.83
CA SER A 110 -19.07 26.22 -27.90
C SER A 110 -19.11 27.75 -27.80
N LEU A 111 -18.10 28.35 -27.16
CA LEU A 111 -17.93 29.80 -27.02
C LEU A 111 -17.24 30.44 -28.24
N ASN A 112 -16.60 29.65 -29.10
CA ASN A 112 -15.95 30.10 -30.35
C ASN A 112 -16.87 29.95 -31.58
N LEU A 113 -18.17 29.69 -31.38
CA LEU A 113 -19.25 29.81 -32.36
C LEU A 113 -20.08 31.07 -32.07
#